data_AF-A0A0D8BCU7-F1
#
_entry.id   AF-A0A0D8BCU7-F1
#
_cell.length_a   1.000
_cell.length_b   1.000
_cell.length_c   1.000
_cell.angle_alpha   90.00
_cell.angle_beta   90.00
_cell.angle_gamma   90.00
#
_symmetry.space_group_name_H-M   'P 1'
#
loop_
_entity.id
_entity.type
_entity.pdbx_description
1 polymer ?
#
loop_
_entity_poly.entity_id
_entity_poly.type
_entity_poly.pdbx_seq_one_letter_code
_entity_poly.pdbx_strand_id
1 'polypeptide(L)'
;MVAVAARARASKATIYRRWSCKDEMVVEALRRHGPADHVPADTGCLRDDVAAEVRLMIDTVSGQDGALLVGVLRAASESPRLAAVIQANILQRKVELGRCLLERAAQRGELLAKTEPEVLVEVILAMIFTRLLVTGEPLDEAFAGHVVDDVVLPLLAGRSTPPAMGIERLS
;
A
#
# COMPACT_ATOMS: atom_id res chain seq x y z
N MET A 1 -15.36 20.11 8.72
CA MET A 1 -16.81 19.82 8.78
C MET A 1 -17.66 20.95 8.19
N VAL A 2 -17.35 22.23 8.42
CA VAL A 2 -18.10 23.36 7.80
C VAL A 2 -18.11 23.32 6.26
N ALA A 3 -16.97 23.07 5.62
CA ALA A 3 -16.89 22.92 4.16
C ALA A 3 -17.70 21.71 3.64
N VAL A 4 -17.79 20.63 4.43
CA VAL A 4 -18.58 19.44 4.07
C VAL A 4 -20.08 19.71 4.23
N ALA A 5 -20.51 20.39 5.30
CA ALA A 5 -21.89 20.84 5.47
C ALA A 5 -22.36 21.70 4.29
N ALA A 6 -21.52 22.67 3.88
CA ALA A 6 -21.79 23.51 2.72
C ALA A 6 -21.90 22.69 1.41
N ARG A 7 -20.96 21.76 1.18
CA ARG A 7 -20.95 20.93 -0.04
C ARG A 7 -22.07 19.89 -0.08
N ALA A 8 -22.47 19.34 1.07
CA ALA A 8 -23.58 18.39 1.20
C ALA A 8 -24.96 19.08 1.28
N ARG A 9 -25.02 20.42 1.22
CA ARG A 9 -26.23 21.22 1.47
C ARG A 9 -26.95 20.81 2.76
N ALA A 10 -26.18 20.42 3.77
CA ALA A 10 -26.67 19.97 5.06
C ALA A 10 -26.35 21.00 6.15
N SER A 11 -27.21 21.10 7.17
CA SER A 11 -26.92 22.00 8.29
C SER A 11 -25.68 21.51 9.08
N LYS A 12 -24.95 22.44 9.72
CA LYS A 12 -23.86 22.06 10.65
C LYS A 12 -24.40 21.09 11.71
N ALA A 13 -25.55 21.37 12.31
CA ALA A 13 -26.18 20.51 13.31
C ALA A 13 -26.45 19.08 12.79
N THR A 14 -26.87 18.94 11.53
CA THR A 14 -27.07 17.63 10.89
C THR A 14 -25.77 16.86 10.71
N ILE A 15 -24.68 17.54 10.34
CA ILE A 15 -23.35 16.92 10.21
C ILE A 15 -22.79 16.53 11.60
N TYR A 16 -22.82 17.43 12.58
CA TYR A 16 -22.33 17.18 13.94
C TYR A 16 -23.15 16.11 14.70
N ARG A 17 -24.45 15.96 14.40
CA ARG A 17 -25.29 14.88 14.97
C ARG A 17 -24.93 13.50 14.42
N ARG A 18 -24.43 13.44 13.18
CA ARG A 18 -24.07 12.18 12.50
C ARG A 18 -22.62 11.79 12.72
N TRP A 19 -21.73 12.76 12.88
CA TRP A 19 -20.33 12.57 13.20
C TRP A 19 -19.88 13.58 14.26
N SER A 20 -19.46 13.08 15.40
CA SER A 20 -19.09 13.89 16.58
C SER A 20 -17.80 14.67 16.34
N CYS A 21 -16.92 14.16 15.48
CA CYS A 21 -15.67 14.79 15.07
C CYS A 21 -15.34 14.52 13.59
N LYS A 22 -14.36 15.26 13.04
CA LYS A 22 -13.90 15.10 11.66
C LYS A 22 -13.40 13.68 11.39
N ASP A 23 -12.77 13.05 12.38
CA ASP A 23 -12.21 11.70 12.26
C ASP A 23 -13.29 10.66 12.03
N GLU A 24 -14.44 10.74 12.74
CA GLU A 24 -15.56 9.82 12.53
C GLU A 24 -16.15 9.91 11.12
N MET A 25 -16.16 11.12 10.55
CA MET A 25 -16.61 11.35 9.18
C MET A 25 -15.64 10.78 8.15
N VAL A 26 -14.33 10.92 8.38
CA VAL A 26 -13.29 10.33 7.51
C VAL A 26 -13.31 8.80 7.61
N VAL A 27 -13.44 8.24 8.81
CA VAL A 27 -13.58 6.80 9.06
C VAL A 27 -14.78 6.24 8.31
N GLU A 28 -15.95 6.88 8.41
CA GLU A 28 -17.15 6.42 7.73
C GLU A 28 -17.03 6.53 6.20
N ALA A 29 -16.38 7.59 5.70
CA ALA A 29 -16.09 7.72 4.27
C ALA A 29 -15.15 6.62 3.78
N LEU A 30 -14.07 6.33 4.51
CA LEU A 30 -13.13 5.25 4.18
C LEU A 30 -13.76 3.86 4.25
N ARG A 31 -14.78 3.63 5.11
CA ARG A 31 -15.53 2.37 5.15
C ARG A 31 -16.47 2.22 3.96
N ARG A 32 -17.13 3.29 3.54
CA ARG A 32 -18.10 3.28 2.42
C ARG A 32 -17.44 3.31 1.04
N HIS A 33 -16.27 3.91 0.97
CA HIS A 33 -15.44 4.01 -0.23
C HIS A 33 -14.15 3.21 -0.09
N GLY A 34 -14.13 2.24 0.84
CA GLY A 34 -13.03 1.28 0.95
C GLY A 34 -12.84 0.57 -0.38
N PRO A 35 -11.63 0.02 -0.64
CA PRO A 35 -11.33 -0.60 -1.92
C PRO A 35 -12.43 -1.62 -2.26
N ALA A 36 -12.96 -1.49 -3.48
CA ALA A 36 -13.93 -2.42 -4.07
C ALA A 36 -13.38 -3.85 -4.10
N ASP A 37 -14.18 -4.81 -4.60
CA ASP A 37 -13.85 -6.22 -4.83
C ASP A 37 -12.66 -6.42 -5.79
N HIS A 38 -11.48 -5.89 -5.42
CA HIS A 38 -10.24 -6.05 -6.15
C HIS A 38 -9.72 -7.45 -5.90
N VAL A 39 -9.43 -8.13 -7.00
CA VAL A 39 -8.82 -9.45 -7.02
C VAL A 39 -7.41 -9.29 -7.59
N PRO A 40 -6.37 -9.82 -6.93
CA PRO A 40 -5.01 -9.69 -7.43
C PRO A 40 -4.87 -10.32 -8.80
N ALA A 41 -4.10 -9.66 -9.67
CA ALA A 41 -3.76 -10.17 -11.00
C ALA A 41 -3.25 -11.62 -10.91
N ASP A 42 -3.65 -12.45 -11.89
CA ASP A 42 -3.22 -13.83 -12.04
C ASP A 42 -2.77 -14.07 -13.48
N THR A 43 -1.66 -13.44 -13.84
CA THR A 43 -1.06 -13.53 -15.16
C THR A 43 -0.29 -14.84 -15.37
N GLY A 44 -0.05 -15.59 -14.28
CA GLY A 44 0.82 -16.77 -14.28
C GLY A 44 2.31 -16.44 -14.12
N CYS A 45 2.66 -15.17 -13.85
CA CYS A 45 4.03 -14.70 -13.66
C CYS A 45 4.08 -13.74 -12.46
N LEU A 46 4.87 -14.06 -11.43
CA LEU A 46 5.01 -13.22 -10.23
C LEU A 46 5.38 -11.77 -10.55
N ARG A 47 6.29 -11.54 -11.50
CA ARG A 47 6.69 -10.17 -11.89
C ARG A 47 5.50 -9.36 -12.35
N ASP A 48 4.72 -9.92 -13.27
CA ASP A 48 3.61 -9.21 -13.91
C ASP A 48 2.46 -9.02 -12.92
N ASP A 49 2.23 -9.99 -12.03
CA ASP A 49 1.27 -9.90 -10.92
C ASP A 49 1.64 -8.74 -9.98
N VAL A 50 2.92 -8.66 -9.56
CA VAL A 50 3.41 -7.58 -8.69
C VAL A 50 3.35 -6.23 -9.42
N ALA A 51 3.74 -6.17 -10.68
CA ALA A 51 3.70 -4.94 -11.47
C ALA A 51 2.28 -4.39 -11.61
N ALA A 52 1.29 -5.25 -11.82
CA ALA A 52 -0.11 -4.87 -11.86
C ALA A 52 -0.58 -4.26 -10.53
N GLU A 53 -0.20 -4.88 -9.40
CA GLU A 53 -0.52 -4.35 -8.07
C GLU A 53 0.16 -3.00 -7.81
N VAL A 54 1.45 -2.86 -8.10
CA VAL A 54 2.19 -1.61 -7.90
C VAL A 54 1.58 -0.47 -8.72
N ARG A 55 1.27 -0.72 -10.01
CA ARG A 55 0.61 0.27 -10.87
C ARG A 55 -0.76 0.66 -10.32
N LEU A 56 -1.57 -0.30 -9.88
CA LEU A 56 -2.87 0.00 -9.29
C LEU A 56 -2.73 0.88 -8.03
N MET A 57 -1.71 0.63 -7.19
CA MET A 57 -1.44 1.48 -6.03
C MET A 57 -1.01 2.89 -6.46
N ILE A 58 -0.13 3.02 -7.45
CA ILE A 58 0.29 4.30 -8.02
C ILE A 58 -0.90 5.08 -8.59
N ASP A 59 -1.76 4.44 -9.37
CA ASP A 59 -2.95 5.05 -9.96
C ASP A 59 -3.93 5.51 -8.87
N THR A 60 -4.08 4.70 -7.82
CA THR A 60 -4.93 5.05 -6.67
C THR A 60 -4.45 6.33 -5.98
N VAL A 61 -3.13 6.49 -5.80
CA VAL A 61 -2.57 7.67 -5.11
C VAL A 61 -2.37 8.87 -6.04
N SER A 62 -2.25 8.66 -7.35
CA SER A 62 -2.04 9.70 -8.36
C SER A 62 -3.35 10.19 -9.00
N GLY A 63 -4.45 9.47 -8.80
CA GLY A 63 -5.76 9.82 -9.32
C GLY A 63 -6.36 11.08 -8.68
N GLN A 64 -7.60 11.42 -9.08
CA GLN A 64 -8.30 12.63 -8.63
C GLN A 64 -8.42 12.74 -7.10
N ASP A 65 -8.34 11.62 -6.38
CA ASP A 65 -8.43 11.54 -4.92
C ASP A 65 -7.06 11.52 -4.20
N GLY A 66 -5.94 11.66 -4.91
CA GLY A 66 -4.60 11.65 -4.30
C GLY A 66 -4.43 12.68 -3.19
N ALA A 67 -4.89 13.92 -3.42
CA ALA A 67 -4.87 14.98 -2.40
C ALA A 67 -5.74 14.65 -1.16
N LEU A 68 -6.84 13.91 -1.35
CA LEU A 68 -7.67 13.43 -0.26
C LEU A 68 -6.90 12.40 0.57
N LEU A 69 -6.22 11.46 -0.08
CA LEU A 69 -5.42 10.43 0.59
C LEU A 69 -4.30 11.05 1.45
N VAL A 70 -3.59 12.05 0.93
CA VAL A 70 -2.59 12.80 1.71
C VAL A 70 -3.22 13.46 2.95
N GLY A 71 -4.41 14.06 2.78
CA GLY A 71 -5.15 14.65 3.89
C GLY A 71 -5.58 13.61 4.95
N VAL A 72 -5.92 12.40 4.53
CA VAL A 72 -6.27 11.27 5.42
C VAL A 72 -5.05 10.77 6.18
N LEU A 73 -3.91 10.59 5.51
CA LEU A 73 -2.67 10.13 6.14
C LEU A 73 -2.17 11.14 7.19
N ARG A 74 -2.22 12.43 6.89
CA ARG A 74 -1.91 13.48 7.86
C ARG A 74 -2.86 13.47 9.06
N ALA A 75 -4.15 13.31 8.83
CA ALA A 75 -5.10 13.21 9.94
C ALA A 75 -4.83 11.96 10.79
N ALA A 76 -4.39 10.86 10.17
CA ALA A 76 -4.07 9.62 10.88
C ALA A 76 -2.81 9.74 11.76
N SER A 77 -1.79 10.53 11.34
CA SER A 77 -0.61 10.77 12.18
C SER A 77 -0.93 11.54 13.46
N GLU A 78 -2.04 12.27 13.50
CA GLU A 78 -2.49 13.06 14.65
C GLU A 78 -3.60 12.34 15.46
N SER A 79 -4.14 11.22 14.95
CA SER A 79 -5.29 10.50 15.53
C SER A 79 -5.07 8.98 15.54
N PRO A 80 -4.71 8.39 16.69
CA PRO A 80 -4.53 6.94 16.81
C PRO A 80 -5.78 6.13 16.42
N ARG A 81 -6.97 6.69 16.67
CA ARG A 81 -8.25 6.07 16.28
C ARG A 81 -8.37 5.97 14.76
N LEU A 82 -8.01 7.02 14.03
CA LEU A 82 -8.05 7.01 12.56
C LEU A 82 -6.96 6.10 11.99
N ALA A 83 -5.75 6.12 12.57
CA ALA A 83 -4.68 5.20 12.20
C ALA A 83 -5.11 3.73 12.32
N ALA A 84 -5.75 3.35 13.43
CA ALA A 84 -6.27 1.99 13.62
C ALA A 84 -7.32 1.59 12.58
N VAL A 85 -8.18 2.52 12.13
CA VAL A 85 -9.15 2.25 11.07
C VAL A 85 -8.46 2.03 9.73
N ILE A 86 -7.49 2.88 9.37
CA ILE A 86 -6.70 2.73 8.13
C ILE A 86 -5.99 1.38 8.14
N GLN A 87 -5.36 1.03 9.27
CA GLN A 87 -4.70 -0.26 9.43
C GLN A 87 -5.68 -1.41 9.21
N ALA A 88 -6.82 -1.42 9.92
CA ALA A 88 -7.77 -2.53 9.89
C ALA A 88 -8.53 -2.68 8.55
N ASN A 89 -8.76 -1.59 7.81
CA ASN A 89 -9.61 -1.62 6.62
C ASN A 89 -8.83 -1.52 5.30
N ILE A 90 -7.67 -0.87 5.31
CA ILE A 90 -6.89 -0.61 4.08
C ILE A 90 -5.64 -1.47 4.07
N LEU A 91 -4.81 -1.39 5.13
CA LEU A 91 -3.55 -2.13 5.16
C LEU A 91 -3.77 -3.63 5.26
N GLN A 92 -4.66 -4.08 6.14
CA GLN A 92 -5.00 -5.52 6.25
C GLN A 92 -5.53 -6.08 4.93
N ARG A 93 -6.32 -5.31 4.16
CA ARG A 93 -6.76 -5.74 2.83
C ARG A 93 -5.59 -5.88 1.86
N LYS A 94 -4.65 -4.92 1.84
CA LYS A 94 -3.44 -5.02 1.00
C LYS A 94 -2.57 -6.21 1.39
N VAL A 95 -2.45 -6.51 2.69
CA VAL A 95 -1.74 -7.69 3.20
C VAL A 95 -2.41 -8.99 2.73
N GLU A 96 -3.74 -9.07 2.76
CA GLU A 96 -4.48 -10.22 2.22
C GLU A 96 -4.22 -10.43 0.72
N LEU A 97 -4.23 -9.34 -0.06
CA LEU A 97 -3.95 -9.39 -1.50
C LEU A 97 -2.50 -9.84 -1.75
N GLY A 98 -1.54 -9.30 -1.01
CA GLY A 98 -0.14 -9.71 -1.06
C GLY A 98 0.05 -11.17 -0.68
N ARG A 99 -0.68 -11.66 0.33
CA ARG A 99 -0.66 -13.07 0.72
C ARG A 99 -1.12 -13.97 -0.42
N CYS A 100 -2.25 -13.64 -1.03
CA CYS A 100 -2.79 -14.40 -2.15
C CYS A 100 -1.81 -14.46 -3.33
N LEU A 101 -1.16 -13.34 -3.67
CA LEU A 101 -0.13 -13.28 -4.70
C LEU A 101 1.08 -14.17 -4.37
N LEU A 102 1.58 -14.09 -3.14
CA LEU A 102 2.71 -14.90 -2.68
C LEU A 102 2.39 -16.40 -2.64
N GLU A 103 1.18 -16.78 -2.22
CA GLU A 103 0.73 -18.18 -2.22
C GLU A 103 0.70 -18.77 -3.63
N ARG A 104 0.20 -18.02 -4.62
CA ARG A 104 0.20 -18.46 -6.02
C ARG A 104 1.62 -18.60 -6.57
N ALA A 105 2.49 -17.62 -6.30
CA ALA A 105 3.89 -17.68 -6.71
C ALA A 105 4.64 -18.86 -6.06
N ALA A 106 4.35 -19.17 -4.79
CA ALA A 106 4.89 -20.34 -4.10
C ALA A 106 4.43 -21.65 -4.77
N GLN A 107 3.15 -21.75 -5.15
CA GLN A 107 2.61 -22.92 -5.86
C GLN A 107 3.27 -23.13 -7.23
N ARG A 108 3.69 -22.04 -7.89
CA ARG A 108 4.44 -22.07 -9.15
C ARG A 108 5.95 -22.31 -8.98
N GLY A 109 6.46 -22.29 -7.75
CA GLY A 109 7.90 -22.44 -7.47
C GLY A 109 8.72 -21.19 -7.80
N GLU A 110 8.09 -20.01 -7.88
CA GLU A 110 8.73 -18.74 -8.24
C GLU A 110 9.40 -18.04 -7.05
N LEU A 111 9.08 -18.46 -5.82
CA LEU A 111 9.65 -17.89 -4.59
C LEU A 111 10.86 -18.70 -4.10
N LEU A 112 11.97 -18.00 -3.89
CA LEU A 112 13.20 -18.57 -3.30
C LEU A 112 13.33 -18.26 -1.81
N ALA A 113 12.67 -17.20 -1.33
CA ALA A 113 12.59 -16.86 0.08
C ALA A 113 11.15 -16.84 0.59
N LYS A 114 10.98 -17.17 1.88
CA LYS A 114 9.75 -16.87 2.60
C LYS A 114 9.77 -15.41 3.00
N THR A 115 8.95 -14.62 2.34
CA THR A 115 8.72 -13.21 2.67
C THR A 115 7.33 -13.07 3.25
N GLU A 116 7.22 -12.38 4.37
CA GLU A 116 5.92 -12.07 4.98
C GLU A 116 5.17 -11.04 4.12
N PRO A 117 3.87 -11.24 3.83
CA PRO A 117 3.06 -10.31 3.03
C PRO A 117 3.05 -8.88 3.59
N GLU A 118 3.14 -8.74 4.91
CA GLU A 118 3.22 -7.46 5.63
C GLU A 118 4.45 -6.66 5.18
N VAL A 119 5.62 -7.32 5.10
CA VAL A 119 6.89 -6.68 4.70
C VAL A 119 6.81 -6.26 3.24
N LEU A 120 6.26 -7.12 2.38
CA LEU A 120 6.08 -6.80 0.95
C LEU A 120 5.24 -5.52 0.77
N VAL A 121 4.08 -5.47 1.44
CA VAL A 121 3.17 -4.33 1.34
C VAL A 121 3.78 -3.07 1.96
N GLU A 122 4.47 -3.20 3.09
CA GLU A 122 5.13 -2.09 3.76
C GLU A 122 6.20 -1.45 2.87
N VAL A 123 7.07 -2.25 2.25
CA VAL A 123 8.14 -1.75 1.36
C VAL A 123 7.55 -0.99 0.17
N ILE A 124 6.56 -1.56 -0.51
CA ILE A 124 5.93 -0.92 -1.69
C ILE A 124 5.30 0.41 -1.29
N LEU A 125 4.51 0.43 -0.21
CA LEU A 125 3.85 1.66 0.25
C LEU A 125 4.84 2.70 0.76
N ALA A 126 5.90 2.29 1.46
CA ALA A 126 6.93 3.20 1.94
C ALA A 126 7.62 3.92 0.77
N MET A 127 7.96 3.20 -0.31
CA MET A 127 8.57 3.80 -1.50
C MET A 127 7.61 4.78 -2.19
N ILE A 128 6.36 4.36 -2.42
CA ILE A 128 5.34 5.21 -3.05
C ILE A 128 5.10 6.49 -2.23
N PHE A 129 4.87 6.36 -0.92
CA PHE A 129 4.58 7.51 -0.07
C PHE A 129 5.80 8.39 0.16
N THR A 130 7.01 7.84 0.24
CA THR A 130 8.22 8.67 0.33
C THR A 130 8.37 9.50 -0.93
N ARG A 131 8.20 8.90 -2.11
CA ARG A 131 8.30 9.63 -3.37
C ARG A 131 7.20 10.68 -3.53
N LEU A 132 5.96 10.33 -3.17
CA LEU A 132 4.81 11.23 -3.25
C LEU A 132 4.88 12.39 -2.24
N LEU A 133 5.19 12.11 -0.97
CA LEU A 133 5.04 13.05 0.14
C LEU A 133 6.32 13.80 0.48
N VAL A 134 7.49 13.18 0.25
CA VAL A 134 8.79 13.72 0.68
C VAL A 134 9.55 14.30 -0.50
N THR A 135 9.76 13.52 -1.58
CA THR A 135 10.55 13.99 -2.72
C THR A 135 9.71 14.78 -3.74
N GLY A 136 8.42 14.48 -3.84
CA GLY A 136 7.52 15.10 -4.82
C GLY A 136 7.82 14.71 -6.27
N GLU A 137 8.59 13.64 -6.47
CA GLU A 137 8.95 13.14 -7.81
C GLU A 137 7.78 12.36 -8.45
N PRO A 138 7.73 12.26 -9.79
CA PRO A 138 6.66 11.54 -10.46
C PRO A 138 6.66 10.05 -10.11
N LEU A 139 5.47 9.50 -9.92
CA LEU A 139 5.19 8.06 -9.84
C LEU A 139 4.94 7.53 -11.26
N ASP A 140 5.98 7.55 -12.10
CA ASP A 140 5.92 7.11 -13.49
C ASP A 140 6.22 5.61 -13.65
N GLU A 141 6.14 5.13 -14.89
CA GLU A 141 6.41 3.74 -15.24
C GLU A 141 7.85 3.32 -14.91
N ALA A 142 8.81 4.26 -14.98
CA ALA A 142 10.19 3.99 -14.61
C ALA A 142 10.31 3.74 -13.10
N PHE A 143 9.62 4.52 -12.27
CA PHE A 143 9.53 4.28 -10.84
C PHE A 143 8.80 2.96 -10.53
N ALA A 144 7.70 2.66 -11.20
CA ALA A 144 6.99 1.39 -11.03
C ALA A 144 7.89 0.19 -11.35
N GLY A 145 8.62 0.24 -12.48
CA GLY A 145 9.61 -0.77 -12.85
C GLY A 145 10.71 -0.91 -11.80
N HIS A 146 11.26 0.19 -11.29
CA HIS A 146 12.28 0.16 -10.24
C HIS A 146 11.78 -0.52 -8.95
N VAL A 147 10.56 -0.20 -8.49
CA VAL A 147 9.96 -0.84 -7.31
C VAL A 147 9.82 -2.36 -7.53
N VAL A 148 9.36 -2.78 -8.71
CA VAL A 148 9.12 -4.20 -9.02
C VAL A 148 10.43 -4.96 -9.19
N ASP A 149 11.27 -4.52 -10.13
CA ASP A 149 12.39 -5.29 -10.66
C ASP A 149 13.64 -5.18 -9.78
N ASP A 150 13.89 -4.02 -9.18
CA ASP A 150 15.13 -3.78 -8.43
C ASP A 150 14.98 -3.95 -6.92
N VAL A 151 13.74 -3.94 -6.41
CA VAL A 151 13.46 -4.02 -4.96
C VAL A 151 12.62 -5.23 -4.60
N VAL A 152 11.40 -5.32 -5.13
CA VAL A 152 10.45 -6.36 -4.70
C VAL A 152 10.88 -7.74 -5.18
N LEU A 153 11.20 -7.92 -6.46
CA LEU A 153 11.62 -9.24 -6.96
C LEU A 153 12.91 -9.73 -6.29
N PRO A 154 13.96 -8.92 -6.10
CA PRO A 154 15.13 -9.33 -5.33
C PRO A 154 14.82 -9.69 -3.87
N LEU A 155 13.89 -8.97 -3.22
CA LEU A 155 13.42 -9.30 -1.88
C LEU A 155 12.76 -10.69 -1.83
N LEU A 156 11.99 -11.06 -2.86
CA LEU A 156 11.32 -12.35 -2.98
C LEU A 156 12.24 -13.49 -3.44
N ALA A 157 13.31 -13.16 -4.18
CA ALA A 157 14.36 -14.08 -4.59
C ALA A 157 15.31 -14.48 -3.43
N GLY A 158 15.25 -13.78 -2.31
CA GLY A 158 16.14 -14.03 -1.16
C GLY A 158 17.57 -13.59 -1.40
N ARG A 159 18.34 -13.43 -0.31
CA ARG A 159 19.78 -13.26 -0.43
C ARG A 159 20.39 -14.59 -0.86
N SER A 160 21.01 -14.63 -2.03
CA SER A 160 22.04 -15.63 -2.28
C SER A 160 23.17 -15.38 -1.29
N THR A 161 23.27 -16.20 -0.23
CA THR A 161 24.46 -16.19 0.62
C THR A 161 25.66 -16.45 -0.31
N PRO A 162 26.64 -15.53 -0.43
CA PRO A 162 27.85 -15.84 -1.18
C PRO A 162 28.45 -17.12 -0.60
N PRO A 163 28.94 -18.07 -1.43
CA PRO A 163 29.63 -19.24 -0.90
C PRO A 163 30.72 -18.73 0.04
N ALA A 164 30.70 -19.23 1.28
CA ALA A 164 31.69 -18.85 2.28
C ALA A 164 33.07 -19.05 1.65
N MET A 165 33.78 -17.95 1.39
CA MET A 165 35.16 -18.04 0.93
C MET A 165 35.91 -18.80 2.01
N GLY A 166 36.28 -20.04 1.68
CA GLY A 166 37.07 -20.88 2.55
C GLY A 166 38.31 -20.09 2.92
N ILE A 167 38.43 -19.76 4.20
CA ILE A 167 39.69 -19.29 4.74
C ILE A 167 40.60 -20.53 4.70
N GLU A 168 41.28 -20.73 3.58
CA GLU A 168 42.45 -21.58 3.52
C GLU A 168 43.43 -21.03 4.55
N ARG A 169 43.49 -21.71 5.70
CA ARG A 169 44.54 -21.53 6.67
C ARG A 169 45.84 -21.93 5.99
N LEU A 170 46.56 -20.94 5.47
CA LEU A 170 47.97 -21.08 5.16
C LEU A 170 48.69 -21.49 6.44
N SER A 171 49.44 -22.58 6.27
CA SER A 171 50.16 -23.34 7.28
C SER A 171 51.35 -22.57 7.85
#